data_AF-A0A445M6I0-F1
#
_entry.id   AF-A0A445M6I0-F1
#
_cell.length_a   1.000
_cell.length_b   1.000
_cell.length_c   1.000
_cell.angle_alpha   90.00
_cell.angle_beta   90.00
_cell.angle_gamma   90.00
#
_symmetry.space_group_name_H-M   'P 1'
#
loop_
_entity.id
_entity.type
_entity.pdbx_description
1 polymer ?
#
loop_
_entity_poly.entity_id
_entity_poly.type
_entity_poly.pdbx_seq_one_letter_code
_entity_poly.pdbx_strand_id
1 'polypeptide(L)'
;MAALTFLIRTLVFLRVSLVFANVNLDSRLSTDGNDAWRSPWGEFAFGFRQLSNFGTKLFMVAIWYDKIPDKTVVWSAKTDYRLATAPTGSHVQITKEGLSLTSPEGDSI
;
A
#
# COMPACT_ATOMS: atom_id res chain seq x y z
N MET A 1 -10.70 46.69 -6.76
CA MET A 1 -10.17 45.87 -5.63
C MET A 1 -10.84 44.50 -5.47
N ALA A 2 -12.13 44.31 -5.79
CA ALA A 2 -12.83 43.04 -5.60
C ALA A 2 -12.32 41.87 -6.48
N ALA A 3 -11.90 42.15 -7.72
CA ALA A 3 -11.39 41.12 -8.63
C ALA A 3 -10.11 40.44 -8.09
N LEU A 4 -9.24 41.21 -7.45
CA LEU A 4 -8.00 40.71 -6.87
C LEU A 4 -8.27 39.83 -5.64
N THR A 5 -9.26 40.19 -4.82
CA THR A 5 -9.68 39.35 -3.68
C THR A 5 -10.35 38.05 -4.10
N PHE A 6 -11.12 38.06 -5.20
CA PHE A 6 -11.66 36.84 -5.79
C PHE A 6 -10.54 35.95 -6.35
N LEU A 7 -9.60 36.53 -7.10
CA LEU A 7 -8.45 35.81 -7.66
C LEU A 7 -7.61 35.15 -6.55
N ILE A 8 -7.32 35.86 -5.46
CA ILE A 8 -6.58 35.32 -4.32
C ILE A 8 -7.37 34.20 -3.63
N ARG A 9 -8.68 34.34 -3.44
CA ARG A 9 -9.52 33.25 -2.90
C ARG A 9 -9.50 32.04 -3.84
N THR A 10 -9.68 32.23 -5.14
CA THR A 10 -9.62 31.14 -6.13
C THR A 10 -8.26 30.45 -6.14
N LEU A 11 -7.15 31.20 -6.04
CA LEU A 11 -5.80 30.63 -5.91
C LEU A 11 -5.57 29.88 -4.60
N VAL A 12 -6.17 30.33 -3.48
CA VAL A 12 -6.13 29.61 -2.19
C VAL A 12 -6.99 28.34 -2.23
N PHE A 13 -8.14 28.36 -2.93
CA PHE A 13 -8.97 27.18 -3.20
C PHE A 13 -8.32 26.22 -4.22
N LEU A 14 -7.54 26.72 -5.18
CA LEU A 14 -6.78 25.92 -6.17
C LEU A 14 -5.49 25.30 -5.59
N ARG A 15 -5.22 25.49 -4.30
CA ARG A 15 -4.27 24.68 -3.53
C ARG A 15 -4.92 23.36 -3.10
N VAL A 16 -5.80 22.76 -3.91
CA VAL A 16 -6.05 21.31 -3.78
C VAL A 16 -4.74 20.67 -4.22
N SER A 17 -3.87 20.45 -3.25
CA SER A 17 -2.58 19.80 -3.45
C SER A 17 -2.81 18.51 -4.22
N LEU A 18 -2.20 18.39 -5.39
CA LEU A 18 -1.97 17.09 -6.00
C LEU A 18 -0.96 16.37 -5.10
N VAL A 19 -1.45 15.83 -3.98
CA VAL A 19 -0.67 14.95 -3.13
C VAL A 19 -0.60 13.64 -3.91
N PHE A 20 0.60 13.24 -4.29
CA PHE A 20 0.85 11.93 -4.87
C PHE A 20 1.55 11.07 -3.81
N ALA A 21 1.13 9.82 -3.68
CA ALA A 21 1.88 8.84 -2.92
C ALA A 21 3.07 8.44 -3.79
N ASN A 22 4.28 8.73 -3.34
CA ASN A 22 5.49 8.36 -4.06
C ASN A 22 6.13 7.15 -3.36
N VAL A 23 6.29 6.07 -4.11
CA VAL A 23 7.01 4.88 -3.69
C VAL A 23 8.20 4.74 -4.62
N ASN A 24 9.40 4.92 -4.08
CA ASN A 24 10.63 4.87 -4.85
C ASN A 24 10.95 3.43 -5.28
N LEU A 25 11.73 3.28 -6.36
CA LEU A 25 12.40 2.01 -6.65
C LEU A 25 13.20 1.53 -5.42
N ASP A 26 13.29 0.23 -5.27
CA ASP A 26 13.93 -0.49 -4.18
C ASP A 26 13.29 -0.31 -2.79
N SER A 27 12.19 0.46 -2.69
CA SER A 27 11.38 0.55 -1.47
C SER A 27 10.82 -0.82 -1.10
N ARG A 28 10.87 -1.15 0.19
CA ARG A 28 10.47 -2.45 0.72
C ARG A 28 9.51 -2.32 1.89
N LEU A 29 8.54 -3.23 1.97
CA LEU A 29 7.74 -3.50 3.16
C LEU A 29 8.05 -4.92 3.64
N SER A 30 8.03 -5.16 4.95
CA SER A 30 8.27 -6.48 5.56
C SER A 30 7.05 -6.92 6.36
N THR A 31 6.84 -8.23 6.43
CA THR A 31 5.84 -8.87 7.31
C THR A 31 6.15 -8.71 8.80
N ASP A 32 7.41 -8.42 9.15
CA ASP A 32 7.81 -8.11 10.54
C ASP A 32 7.45 -6.68 10.96
N GLY A 33 7.11 -5.83 9.98
CA GLY A 33 6.68 -4.44 10.19
C GLY A 33 5.18 -4.29 10.07
N ASN A 34 4.67 -3.17 10.59
CA ASN A 34 3.27 -2.75 10.42
C ASN A 34 3.13 -1.60 9.39
N ASP A 35 4.16 -1.41 8.56
CA ASP A 35 4.20 -0.36 7.56
C ASP A 35 3.36 -0.71 6.33
N ALA A 36 2.86 0.34 5.68
CA ALA A 36 2.08 0.23 4.46
C ALA A 36 2.29 1.48 3.60
N TRP A 37 2.27 1.30 2.29
CA TRP A 37 2.24 2.43 1.36
C TRP A 37 0.81 2.94 1.27
N ARG A 38 0.60 4.19 1.69
CA ARG A 38 -0.73 4.79 1.76
C ARG A 38 -0.97 5.70 0.57
N SER A 39 -2.20 5.69 0.08
CA SER A 39 -2.64 6.66 -0.91
C SER A 39 -2.57 8.09 -0.31
N PRO A 40 -2.53 9.14 -1.15
CA PRO A 40 -2.39 10.52 -0.70
C PRO A 40 -3.33 10.95 0.42
N TRP A 41 -4.58 10.50 0.30
CA TRP A 41 -5.65 10.84 1.23
C TRP A 41 -5.85 9.77 2.30
N GLY A 42 -5.00 8.74 2.33
CA GLY A 42 -5.10 7.60 3.24
C GLY A 42 -6.37 6.77 3.04
N GLU A 43 -7.05 6.89 1.90
CA GLU A 43 -8.26 6.12 1.63
C GLU A 43 -7.92 4.64 1.39
N PHE A 44 -6.80 4.40 0.72
CA PHE A 44 -6.29 3.07 0.43
C PHE A 44 -4.90 2.91 1.03
N ALA A 45 -4.55 1.67 1.34
CA ALA A 45 -3.19 1.28 1.66
C ALA A 45 -2.85 -0.04 0.96
N PHE A 46 -1.56 -0.18 0.64
CA PHE A 46 -0.94 -1.36 0.05
C PHE A 46 0.11 -1.92 1.00
N GLY A 47 0.15 -3.24 1.15
CA GLY A 47 1.15 -3.92 1.98
C GLY A 47 0.69 -5.30 2.44
N PHE A 48 1.21 -5.74 3.60
CA PHE A 48 0.90 -7.03 4.18
C PHE A 48 -0.34 -7.00 5.08
N ARG A 49 -1.18 -8.03 4.94
CA ARG A 49 -2.32 -8.29 5.83
C ARG A 49 -2.22 -9.71 6.36
N GLN A 50 -2.23 -9.87 7.68
CA GLN A 50 -2.16 -11.19 8.31
C GLN A 50 -3.46 -11.98 8.07
N LEU A 51 -3.32 -13.27 7.76
CA LEU A 51 -4.42 -14.22 7.67
C LEU A 51 -4.63 -14.85 9.06
N SER A 52 -5.84 -14.70 9.61
CA SER A 52 -6.17 -15.03 11.00
C SER A 52 -6.32 -16.53 11.30
N ASN A 53 -6.28 -17.41 10.29
CA ASN A 53 -6.93 -18.73 10.41
C ASN A 53 -6.03 -19.93 10.72
N PHE A 54 -4.70 -19.80 10.81
CA PHE A 54 -3.85 -21.01 10.70
C PHE A 54 -2.86 -21.27 11.83
N GLY A 55 -2.83 -20.49 12.92
CA GLY A 55 -1.83 -20.65 14.00
C GLY A 55 -0.38 -20.33 13.57
N THR A 56 -0.11 -20.32 12.27
CA THR A 56 1.04 -19.72 11.59
C THR A 56 0.73 -18.28 11.18
N LYS A 57 1.71 -17.39 11.36
CA LYS A 57 1.66 -16.01 10.88
C LYS A 57 1.90 -15.98 9.37
N LEU A 58 0.84 -16.26 8.62
CA LEU A 58 0.80 -16.11 7.16
C LEU A 58 0.21 -14.76 6.80
N PHE A 59 0.73 -14.17 5.73
CA PHE A 59 0.32 -12.86 5.25
C PHE A 59 -0.07 -12.95 3.77
N MET A 60 -1.00 -12.10 3.37
CA MET A 60 -1.26 -11.79 1.97
C MET A 60 -0.74 -10.39 1.65
N VAL A 61 -0.36 -10.15 0.40
CA VAL A 61 -0.17 -8.80 -0.13
C VAL A 61 -1.51 -8.30 -0.65
N ALA A 62 -1.94 -7.13 -0.20
CA ALA A 62 -3.27 -6.62 -0.47
C ALA A 62 -3.34 -5.10 -0.61
N ILE A 63 -4.44 -4.63 -1.20
CA ILE A 63 -4.92 -3.26 -1.10
C ILE A 63 -6.20 -3.27 -0.28
N TRP A 64 -6.31 -2.36 0.68
CA TRP A 64 -7.50 -2.22 1.52
C TRP A 64 -7.90 -0.76 1.72
N TYR A 65 -9.15 -0.54 2.14
CA TYR A 65 -9.60 0.76 2.62
C TYR A 65 -8.99 1.06 3.99
N ASP A 66 -8.03 2.00 4.07
CA ASP A 66 -7.27 2.25 5.31
C ASP A 66 -8.06 3.06 6.35
N LYS A 67 -9.10 3.80 5.94
CA LYS A 67 -9.96 4.53 6.89
C LYS A 67 -11.05 3.68 7.54
N ILE A 68 -11.35 2.50 6.98
CA ILE A 68 -12.37 1.62 7.53
C ILE A 68 -11.72 0.76 8.63
N PRO A 69 -12.27 0.69 9.85
CA PRO A 69 -11.69 -0.08 10.94
C PRO A 69 -11.39 -1.55 10.60
N ASP A 70 -12.30 -2.18 9.86
CA ASP A 70 -12.16 -3.58 9.42
C ASP A 70 -11.06 -3.77 8.36
N LYS A 71 -10.57 -2.67 7.77
CA LYS A 71 -9.57 -2.64 6.70
C LYS A 71 -9.97 -3.56 5.54
N THR A 72 -11.17 -3.33 5.03
CA THR A 72 -11.78 -4.14 3.95
C THR A 72 -10.85 -4.22 2.75
N VAL A 73 -10.49 -5.44 2.38
CA VAL A 73 -9.63 -5.75 1.23
C VAL A 73 -10.41 -5.56 -0.07
N VAL A 74 -9.85 -4.78 -0.99
CA VAL A 74 -10.41 -4.55 -2.33
C VAL A 74 -9.64 -5.27 -3.43
N TRP A 75 -8.40 -5.66 -3.13
CA TRP A 75 -7.56 -6.44 -4.03
C TRP A 75 -6.53 -7.24 -3.23
N SER A 76 -6.17 -8.42 -3.71
CA SER A 76 -5.12 -9.27 -3.13
C SER A 76 -4.29 -9.91 -4.24
N ALA A 77 -2.99 -10.08 -3.99
CA ALA A 77 -2.11 -10.81 -4.89
C ALA A 77 -2.56 -12.28 -5.05
N LYS A 78 -2.51 -12.78 -6.29
CA LYS A 78 -2.83 -14.16 -6.62
C LYS A 78 -1.77 -14.74 -7.55
N THR A 79 -1.43 -16.00 -7.32
CA THR A 79 -0.54 -16.81 -8.15
C THR A 79 -1.33 -18.05 -8.56
N ASP A 80 -1.37 -18.37 -9.86
CA ASP A 80 -2.11 -19.51 -10.40
C ASP A 80 -3.56 -19.63 -9.89
N TYR A 81 -4.27 -18.50 -9.92
CA TYR A 81 -5.66 -18.35 -9.45
C TYR A 81 -5.88 -18.57 -7.95
N ARG A 82 -4.82 -18.79 -7.15
CA ARG A 82 -4.87 -18.96 -5.70
C ARG A 82 -4.32 -17.73 -4.99
N LEU A 83 -4.76 -17.48 -3.76
CA LEU A 83 -4.22 -16.39 -2.94
C LEU A 83 -2.72 -16.62 -2.72
N ALA A 84 -1.90 -15.64 -3.09
CA ALA A 84 -0.48 -15.67 -2.79
C ALA A 84 -0.27 -15.40 -1.29
N THR A 85 0.49 -16.28 -0.62
CA THR A 85 0.73 -16.18 0.82
C THR A 85 2.21 -16.15 1.12
N ALA A 86 2.59 -15.33 2.09
CA ALA A 86 3.97 -15.13 2.51
C ALA A 86 4.12 -15.44 4.01
N PRO A 87 5.17 -16.16 4.43
CA PRO A 87 5.49 -16.35 5.85
C PRO A 87 6.02 -15.07 6.51
N THR A 88 6.19 -15.11 7.84
CA THR A 88 6.89 -14.06 8.60
C THR A 88 8.36 -13.95 8.13
N GLY A 89 8.91 -12.74 8.07
CA GLY A 89 10.21 -12.43 7.49
C GLY A 89 10.18 -12.14 5.97
N SER A 90 9.07 -12.42 5.29
CA SER A 90 8.89 -12.07 3.88
C SER A 90 8.79 -10.58 3.66
N HIS A 91 9.07 -10.17 2.43
CA HIS A 91 9.02 -8.77 2.03
C HIS A 91 8.55 -8.57 0.60
N VAL A 92 7.98 -7.40 0.36
CA VAL A 92 7.62 -6.93 -0.97
C VAL A 92 8.50 -5.74 -1.33
N GLN A 93 9.01 -5.70 -2.56
CA GLN A 93 9.90 -4.65 -3.07
C GLN A 93 9.43 -4.15 -4.45
N ILE A 94 9.51 -2.83 -4.68
CA ILE A 94 9.39 -2.27 -6.04
C ILE A 94 10.74 -2.42 -6.74
N THR A 95 10.79 -3.23 -7.79
CA THR A 95 11.97 -3.39 -8.65
C THR A 95 11.72 -2.73 -10.01
N LYS A 96 12.70 -2.77 -10.91
CA LYS A 96 12.55 -2.27 -12.28
C LYS A 96 11.58 -3.13 -13.11
N GLU A 97 11.44 -4.40 -12.73
CA GLU A 97 10.59 -5.41 -13.36
C GLU A 97 9.16 -5.39 -12.82
N GLY A 98 8.93 -4.72 -11.68
CA GLY A 98 7.61 -4.57 -11.07
C GLY A 98 7.63 -4.85 -9.57
N LEU A 99 6.58 -5.52 -9.09
CA LEU A 99 6.44 -5.88 -7.68
C LEU A 99 7.05 -7.27 -7.45
N SER A 100 8.09 -7.36 -6.62
CA SER A 100 8.68 -8.64 -6.21
C SER A 100 8.25 -9.00 -4.79
N LEU A 101 7.83 -10.25 -4.58
CA LEU A 101 7.55 -10.83 -3.27
C LEU A 101 8.60 -11.90 -2.98
N THR A 102 9.27 -11.80 -1.84
CA THR A 102 10.42 -12.64 -1.52
C THR A 102 10.31 -13.22 -0.12
N SER A 103 10.61 -14.50 0.01
CA SER A 103 10.60 -15.24 1.27
C SER A 103 11.76 -14.82 2.19
N PRO A 104 11.73 -15.21 3.49
CA PRO A 104 12.86 -15.01 4.39
C PRO A 104 14.16 -15.65 3.89
N GLU A 105 14.05 -16.77 3.16
CA GLU A 105 15.17 -17.52 2.59
C GLU A 105 15.74 -16.86 1.32
N GLY A 106 15.04 -15.88 0.74
CA GLY A 106 15.46 -15.17 -0.47
C GLY A 106 14.83 -15.65 -1.76
N ASP A 107 13.93 -16.64 -1.69
CA ASP A 107 13.22 -17.16 -2.86
C ASP A 107 12.09 -16.21 -3.27
N SER A 108 11.86 -16.09 -4.58
CA SER A 108 10.69 -15.38 -5.10
C SER A 108 9.45 -16.28 -4.98
N ILE A 109 8.34 -15.72 -4.52
CA ILE A 109 7.09 -16.45 -4.20
C ILE A 109 5.86 -15.80 -4.84
#